data_AF-A0A6A6YZS7-F1
#
_entry.id   AF-A0A6A6YZS7-F1
#
_cell.length_a   1.000
_cell.length_b   1.000
_cell.length_c   1.000
_cell.angle_alpha   90.00
_cell.angle_beta   90.00
_cell.angle_gamma   90.00
#
_symmetry.space_group_name_H-M   'P 1'
#
loop_
_entity.id
_entity.type
_entity.pdbx_description
1 polymer ?
#
loop_
_entity_poly.entity_id
_entity_poly.type
_entity_poly.pdbx_seq_one_letter_code
_entity_poly.pdbx_strand_id
1 'polypeptide(L)' 'MHRFFFAFGSGARSCIGRNISWMEMSKLIPTLFMRYDLTLADANAELTEKCWWFVIQKGLYVNVRRRQETKEVPRRAWFD' A
#
# COMPACT_ATOMS: atom_id res chain seq x y z
N MET A 1 5.68 7.71 -18.85
CA MET A 1 4.88 6.50 -18.51
C MET A 1 5.79 5.29 -18.63
N HIS A 2 5.88 4.45 -17.60
CA HIS A 2 6.69 3.22 -17.60
C HIS A 2 6.24 2.28 -18.73
N ARG A 3 7.05 2.15 -19.78
CA ARG A 3 6.75 1.36 -20.99
C ARG A 3 6.59 -0.15 -20.73
N PHE A 4 7.00 -0.60 -19.55
CA PHE A 4 7.00 -2.00 -19.12
C PHE A 4 6.12 -2.28 -17.88
N PHE A 5 5.26 -1.34 -17.47
CA PHE A 5 4.38 -1.54 -16.32
C PHE A 5 3.02 -2.09 -16.73
N PHE A 6 2.82 -3.39 -16.51
CA PHE A 6 1.60 -4.13 -16.89
C PHE A 6 0.77 -4.63 -15.70
N ALA A 7 0.94 -4.04 -14.50
CA ALA A 7 0.18 -4.45 -13.31
C ALA A 7 -1.35 -4.31 -13.47
N PHE A 8 -1.80 -3.41 -14.35
CA PHE A 8 -3.22 -3.23 -14.71
C PHE A 8 -3.54 -3.71 -16.14
N GLY A 9 -2.66 -4.50 -16.75
CA GLY A 9 -2.77 -4.89 -18.16
C GLY A 9 -2.56 -3.73 -19.14
N SER A 10 -2.93 -3.95 -20.41
CA SER A 10 -2.84 -2.98 -21.50
C SER A 10 -3.89 -3.26 -22.58
N GLY A 11 -4.15 -2.28 -23.45
CA GLY A 11 -5.09 -2.41 -24.57
C GLY A 11 -6.56 -2.50 -24.16
N ALA A 12 -7.39 -3.12 -25.00
CA ALA A 12 -8.85 -3.15 -24.88
C ALA A 12 -9.37 -3.82 -23.59
N ARG A 13 -8.54 -4.60 -22.90
CA ARG A 13 -8.87 -5.33 -21.66
C ARG A 13 -8.03 -4.86 -20.47
N SER A 14 -7.47 -3.65 -20.51
CA SER A 14 -6.85 -3.05 -19.34
C SER A 14 -7.84 -2.96 -18.18
N CYS A 15 -7.36 -3.12 -16.94
CA CYS A 15 -8.20 -3.11 -15.75
C CYS A 15 -8.97 -1.79 -15.63
N ILE A 16 -10.30 -1.88 -15.66
CA ILE A 16 -11.20 -0.72 -15.51
C ILE A 16 -11.09 -0.09 -14.11
N GLY A 17 -10.69 -0.88 -13.11
CA GLY A 17 -10.50 -0.44 -11.73
C GLY A 17 -9.19 0.31 -11.47
N ARG A 18 -8.32 0.50 -12.48
CA ARG A 18 -6.98 1.11 -12.29
C ARG A 18 -7.03 2.40 -11.47
N ASN A 19 -7.92 3.33 -11.81
CA ASN A 19 -7.96 4.63 -11.14
C ASN A 19 -8.47 4.52 -9.69
N ILE A 20 -9.42 3.63 -9.42
CA ILE A 20 -9.92 3.37 -8.07
C ILE A 20 -8.81 2.76 -7.21
N SER A 21 -8.16 1.70 -7.70
CA SER A 21 -7.05 1.08 -6.97
C SER A 21 -5.91 2.06 -6.71
N TRP A 22 -5.61 2.95 -7.67
CA TRP A 22 -4.63 4.01 -7.46
C TRP A 22 -5.06 4.98 -6.35
N MET A 23 -6.32 5.41 -6.34
CA MET A 23 -6.85 6.28 -5.29
C MET A 23 -6.79 5.61 -3.91
N GLU A 24 -7.22 4.35 -3.83
CA GLU A 24 -7.19 3.55 -2.61
C GLU A 24 -5.75 3.42 -2.07
N MET A 25 -4.81 2.96 -2.90
CA MET A 25 -3.41 2.81 -2.50
C MET A 25 -2.78 4.16 -2.11
N SER A 26 -3.06 5.22 -2.88
CA SER A 26 -2.53 6.57 -2.63
C SER A 26 -3.05 7.18 -1.34
N LYS A 27 -4.21 6.74 -0.83
CA LYS A 27 -4.73 7.20 0.46
C LYS A 27 -4.37 6.26 1.60
N LEU A 28 -4.50 4.96 1.40
CA LEU A 28 -4.30 3.94 2.42
C LEU A 28 -2.85 3.89 2.88
N ILE A 29 -1.91 3.76 1.94
CA ILE A 29 -0.49 3.56 2.26
C ILE A 29 0.07 4.75 3.04
N PRO A 30 -0.10 6.03 2.61
CA PRO A 30 0.39 7.15 3.40
C PRO A 30 -0.32 7.27 4.75
N THR A 31 -1.62 7.00 4.81
CA THR A 31 -2.36 7.08 6.08
C THR A 31 -1.82 6.08 7.11
N LEU A 32 -1.45 4.87 6.68
CA LEU A 32 -0.82 3.88 7.55
C LEU A 32 0.50 4.40 8.12
N PHE A 33 1.41 4.89 7.27
CA PHE A 33 2.72 5.41 7.71
C PHE A 33 2.66 6.73 8.48
N MET A 34 1.61 7.54 8.27
CA MET A 34 1.40 8.78 9.03
C MET A 34 0.90 8.51 10.44
N ARG A 35 0.05 7.49 10.62
CA ARG A 35 -0.66 7.23 11.89
C ARG A 35 -0.02 6.12 12.72
N TYR A 36 0.77 5.25 12.11
CA TYR A 36 1.34 4.09 12.77
C TYR A 36 2.83 3.97 12.50
N ASP A 37 3.56 3.53 13.51
CA ASP A 37 4.90 2.99 13.36
C ASP A 37 4.75 1.48 13.07
N LEU A 38 5.19 1.07 11.87
CA LEU A 38 5.16 -0.32 11.41
C LEU A 38 6.57 -0.90 11.47
N THR A 39 6.73 -2.06 12.09
CA THR A 39 8.01 -2.81 12.10
C THR A 39 7.75 -4.27 11.75
N LEU A 40 8.72 -4.94 11.14
CA LEU A 40 8.62 -6.39 10.89
C LEU A 40 8.55 -7.12 12.24
N ALA A 41 7.64 -8.09 12.35
CA ALA A 41 7.53 -8.91 13.55
C ALA A 41 8.76 -9.79 13.77
N ASP A 42 9.34 -10.26 12.66
CA ASP A 42 10.63 -10.92 12.59
C ASP A 42 11.39 -10.39 11.37
N ALA A 43 12.59 -9.86 11.60
CA ALA A 43 13.43 -9.28 10.54
C ALA A 43 14.02 -10.36 9.60
N ASN A 44 14.05 -11.62 10.04
CA ASN A 44 14.58 -12.75 9.28
C ASN A 44 13.48 -13.61 8.65
N ALA A 45 12.20 -13.25 8.83
CA ALA A 45 11.10 -14.00 8.25
C ALA A 45 11.19 -14.00 6.72
N GLU A 46 11.12 -15.19 6.12
CA GLU A 46 11.08 -15.33 4.68
C GLU A 46 9.68 -15.03 4.13
N LEU A 47 9.63 -14.17 3.12
CA LEU A 47 8.42 -13.92 2.35
C LEU A 47 8.25 -15.06 1.34
N THR A 48 7.11 -15.75 1.41
CA THR A 48 6.76 -16.80 0.44
C THR A 48 5.64 -16.34 -0.47
N GLU A 49 5.77 -16.63 -1.75
CA GLU A 49 4.83 -16.20 -2.78
C GLU A 49 4.25 -17.41 -3.51
N LYS A 50 2.92 -17.44 -3.66
CA LYS A 50 2.25 -18.43 -4.50
C LYS A 50 1.57 -17.71 -5.66
N CYS A 51 2.12 -17.89 -6.85
CA CYS A 51 1.54 -17.36 -8.08
C CYS A 51 0.50 -18.33 -8.64
N TRP A 52 -0.75 -17.87 -8.75
CA TRP A 52 -1.81 -18.57 -9.46
C TRP A 52 -2.69 -17.54 -10.19
N TRP A 53 -3.90 -17.29 -9.71
CA TRP A 53 -4.75 -16.21 -10.22
C TRP A 53 -4.32 -14.82 -9.73
N PHE A 54 -3.86 -14.76 -8.46
CA PHE A 54 -3.17 -13.61 -7.87
C PHE A 54 -1.81 -14.08 -7.32
N VAL A 55 -0.90 -13.14 -7.06
CA VAL A 55 0.29 -13.40 -6.25
C VAL A 55 -0.11 -13.27 -4.79
N ILE A 56 -0.22 -14.41 -4.10
CA ILE A 56 -0.53 -14.43 -2.67
C ILE A 56 0.79 -14.46 -1.91
N GLN A 57 1.00 -13.48 -1.04
CA GLN A 57 2.17 -13.37 -0.17
C GLN A 57 1.84 -13.91 1.22
N LYS A 58 2.75 -14.69 1.81
CA LYS A 58 2.67 -15.21 3.18
C LYS A 58 3.99 -14.94 3.91
N GLY A 59 3.92 -14.84 5.23
CA GLY A 59 5.10 -14.60 6.08
C GLY A 59 5.36 -13.12 6.38
N LEU A 60 4.62 -12.19 5.79
CA LEU A 60 4.72 -10.77 6.11
C LEU A 60 3.90 -10.43 7.38
N TYR A 61 4.50 -10.66 8.55
CA TYR A 61 3.93 -10.25 9.82
C TYR A 61 4.56 -8.93 10.28
N VAL A 62 3.73 -8.01 10.75
CA VAL A 62 4.15 -6.68 11.19
C VAL A 62 3.62 -6.36 12.58
N ASN A 63 4.45 -5.73 13.40
CA ASN A 63 4.03 -5.07 14.63
C ASN A 63 3.52 -3.67 14.28
N VAL A 64 2.33 -3.34 14.79
CA VAL A 64 1.66 -2.05 14.55
C VAL A 64 1.56 -1.28 15.85
N ARG A 65 2.15 -0.08 15.91
CA ARG A 65 2.01 0.82 17.05
C ARG A 65 1.43 2.14 16.60
N ARG A 66 0.39 2.64 17.28
CA ARG A 66 -0.15 3.98 17.00
C ARG A 66 0.90 5.04 17.33
N ARG A 67 1.15 5.96 16.39
CA ARG A 67 2.01 7.12 16.61
C ARG A 67 1.29 8.11 17.52
N GLN A 68 2.01 8.67 18.49
CA GLN A 68 1.51 9.78 19.32
C GLN A 68 1.33 11.02 18.44
N GLU A 69 0.25 11.78 18.63
CA GLU A 69 -0.02 12.96 17.80
C GLU A 69 1.10 14.00 17.94
N THR A 70 1.91 14.16 16.90
CA THR A 70 2.81 15.31 16.78
C THR A 70 1.94 16.54 16.53
N LYS A 71 1.90 17.48 17.49
CA LYS A 71 1.07 18.70 17.46
C LYS A 71 1.34 19.65 16.28
N GLU A 72 2.32 19.36 15.43
CA GLU A 72 2.88 20.28 14.43
C GLU A 72 2.45 20.03 12.99
N VAL A 73 1.79 18.91 12.66
CA VAL A 73 1.27 18.74 11.30
C VAL A 73 -0.06 19.49 11.21
N PRO A 74 -0.16 20.59 10.44
CA PRO A 74 -1.45 21.23 10.26
C PRO A 74 -2.35 20.17 9.62
N ARG A 75 -3.50 19.90 10.25
CA ARG A 75 -4.59 19.20 9.58
C ARG A 75 -5.09 20.12 8.47
N ARG A 76 -4.34 20.22 7.36
CA ARG A 76 -4.79 20.97 6.19
C ARG A 76 -6.09 20.32 5.74
N ALA A 77 -7.13 21.14 5.70
CA ALA A 77 -8.35 20.88 5.01
C ALA A 77 -7.99 20.50 3.57
N TRP A 78 -8.25 19.26 3.20
CA TRP A 78 -8.02 18.80 1.83
C TRP A 78 -9.14 19.24 0.88
N PHE A 79 -10.11 20.02 1.39
CA PHE A 79 -11.37 20.39 0.73
C PHE A 79 -11.84 21.83 1.04
N ASP A 80 -10.97 22.68 1.58
CA ASP A 80 -11.18 24.14 1.57
C ASP A 80 -10.42 24.75 0.38
#